data_AF-A0A1S3I3C0-F1
#
_entry.id   AF-A0A1S3I3C0-F1
#
_cell.length_a   1.000
_cell.length_b   1.000
_cell.length_c   1.000
_cell.angle_alpha   90.00
_cell.angle_beta   90.00
_cell.angle_gamma   90.00
#
_symmetry.space_group_name_H-M   'P 1'
#
loop_
_entity.id
_entity.type
_entity.pdbx_description
1 polymer ?
#
loop_
_entity_poly.entity_id
_entity_poly.type
_entity_poly.pdbx_seq_one_letter_code
_entity_poly.pdbx_strand_id
1 'polypeptide(L)'
;MKKNKDTCIPGNRVVLVPYTKEHVLKYHGWMQSAELQKLTGSEPLNLDQEYQMQQSWFEDDDKCTFILLDAKSYDGTNDVECMIGDVNLF
;
A
#
# COMPACT_ATOMS: atom_id res chain seq x y z
N MET A 1 -9.84 -6.24 2.51
CA MET A 1 -8.92 -6.78 1.47
C MET A 1 -8.94 -8.30 1.27
N LYS A 2 -9.79 -9.09 1.93
CA LYS A 2 -9.83 -10.54 1.67
C LYS A 2 -10.10 -10.88 0.21
N LYS A 3 -10.88 -10.04 -0.48
CA LYS A 3 -11.25 -10.20 -1.89
C LYS A 3 -10.07 -10.05 -2.85
N ASN A 4 -9.17 -9.09 -2.62
CA ASN A 4 -8.04 -8.81 -3.51
C ASN A 4 -6.70 -9.36 -3.01
N LYS A 5 -6.65 -10.12 -1.91
CA LYS A 5 -5.41 -10.56 -1.26
C LYS A 5 -4.42 -11.32 -2.15
N ASP A 6 -4.91 -11.99 -3.20
CA ASP A 6 -4.11 -12.76 -4.16
C ASP A 6 -4.15 -12.14 -5.58
N THR A 7 -4.65 -10.90 -5.69
CA THR A 7 -4.84 -10.23 -6.98
C THR A 7 -3.63 -9.36 -7.30
N CYS A 8 -2.87 -9.77 -8.31
CA CYS A 8 -1.84 -8.93 -8.93
C CYS A 8 -2.34 -8.45 -10.29
N ILE A 9 -2.26 -7.15 -10.55
CA ILE A 9 -2.71 -6.55 -11.81
C ILE A 9 -1.48 -5.93 -12.51
N PRO A 10 -0.88 -6.62 -13.48
CA PRO A 10 0.24 -6.08 -14.24
C PRO A 10 -0.24 -5.04 -15.25
N GLY A 11 0.49 -3.93 -15.34
CA GLY A 11 0.29 -2.89 -16.35
C GLY A 11 1.62 -2.49 -17.00
N ASN A 12 1.54 -1.72 -18.08
CA ASN A 12 2.73 -1.33 -18.86
C ASN A 12 3.70 -0.40 -18.11
N ARG A 13 3.21 0.32 -17.10
CA ARG A 13 4.01 1.28 -16.31
C ARG A 13 3.98 0.99 -14.82
N VAL A 14 2.90 0.38 -14.34
CA VAL A 14 2.69 0.10 -12.93
C VAL A 14 2.17 -1.31 -12.77
N VAL A 15 2.55 -1.97 -11.68
CA VAL A 15 1.95 -3.23 -11.23
C VAL A 15 1.22 -2.94 -9.93
N LEU A 16 -0.03 -3.39 -9.82
CA LEU A 16 -0.80 -3.27 -8.60
C LEU A 16 -0.70 -4.59 -7.83
N VAL A 17 -0.18 -4.52 -6.62
CA VAL A 17 -0.10 -5.66 -5.70
C VAL A 17 -0.93 -5.39 -4.44
N PRO A 18 -1.45 -6.42 -3.77
CA PRO A 18 -2.22 -6.22 -2.55
C PRO A 18 -1.35 -5.58 -1.46
N TYR A 19 -1.91 -4.62 -0.73
CA TYR A 19 -1.24 -4.05 0.45
C TYR A 19 -1.13 -5.05 1.61
N THR A 20 0.05 -5.64 1.76
CA THR A 20 0.43 -6.55 2.84
C THR A 20 1.23 -5.89 3.98
N LYS A 21 1.53 -6.66 5.03
CA LYS A 21 2.29 -6.21 6.21
C LYS A 21 3.73 -5.82 5.88
N GLU A 22 4.36 -6.45 4.89
CA GLU A 22 5.74 -6.12 4.50
C GLU A 22 5.89 -4.67 3.99
N HIS A 23 4.82 -4.10 3.45
CA HIS A 23 4.81 -2.73 2.94
C HIS A 23 4.69 -1.66 4.04
N VAL A 24 4.24 -2.02 5.24
CA VAL A 24 3.89 -1.07 6.32
C VAL A 24 5.08 -0.20 6.69
N LEU A 25 6.29 -0.76 6.79
CA LEU A 25 7.46 0.00 7.20
C LEU A 25 7.80 1.12 6.20
N LYS A 26 7.77 0.83 4.89
CA LYS A 26 8.04 1.83 3.85
C LYS A 26 6.90 2.85 3.76
N TYR A 27 5.65 2.37 3.83
CA TYR A 27 4.46 3.23 3.84
C TYR A 27 4.48 4.21 5.02
N HIS A 28 4.82 3.74 6.24
CA HIS A 28 4.98 4.60 7.41
C HIS A 28 6.03 5.68 7.16
N GLY A 29 7.15 5.35 6.51
CA GLY A 29 8.15 6.33 6.08
C GLY A 29 7.58 7.43 5.17
N TRP A 30 6.69 7.08 4.23
CA TRP A 30 5.97 8.09 3.43
C TRP A 30 5.04 8.94 4.30
N MET A 31 4.30 8.31 5.21
CA MET A 31 3.39 8.97 6.13
C MET A 31 4.10 9.79 7.21
N GLN A 32 5.43 9.89 7.22
CA GLN A 32 6.15 10.89 8.03
C GLN A 32 6.21 12.28 7.34
N SER A 33 5.89 12.37 6.05
CA SER A 33 5.82 13.64 5.34
C SER A 33 4.51 14.38 5.64
N ALA A 34 4.61 15.56 6.26
CA ALA A 34 3.46 16.42 6.53
C ALA A 34 2.73 16.87 5.25
N GLU A 35 3.45 17.00 4.13
CA GLU A 35 2.84 17.31 2.83
C GLU A 35 1.96 16.16 2.34
N LEU A 36 2.48 14.92 2.39
CA LEU A 36 1.72 13.74 1.99
C LEU A 36 0.49 13.55 2.88
N GLN A 37 0.65 13.63 4.21
CA GLN A 37 -0.46 13.57 5.16
C GLN A 37 -1.55 14.59 4.82
N LYS A 38 -1.18 15.84 4.52
CA LYS A 38 -2.14 16.89 4.15
C LYS A 38 -2.84 16.60 2.83
N LEU A 39 -2.13 16.07 1.83
CA LEU A 39 -2.68 15.75 0.51
C LEU A 39 -3.61 14.53 0.56
N THR A 40 -3.32 13.56 1.43
CA THR A 40 -4.13 12.33 1.58
C THR A 40 -5.21 12.46 2.66
N GLY A 41 -5.17 13.51 3.48
CA GLY A 41 -6.04 13.65 4.65
C GLY A 41 -5.72 12.64 5.76
N SER A 42 -4.49 12.13 5.80
CA SER A 42 -4.03 11.16 6.80
C SER A 42 -3.57 11.86 8.07
N GLU A 43 -3.91 11.30 9.21
CA GLU A 43 -3.35 11.70 10.51
C GLU A 43 -2.02 10.97 10.77
N PRO A 44 -1.07 11.58 11.50
CA PRO A 44 0.16 10.91 11.89
C PRO A 44 -0.12 9.74 12.83
N LEU A 45 0.33 8.55 12.44
CA LEU A 45 0.29 7.34 13.27
C LEU A 45 1.70 6.91 13.64
N ASN A 46 1.85 6.27 14.80
CA ASN A 46 3.08 5.53 15.11
C ASN A 46 3.10 4.18 14.34
N LEU A 47 4.27 3.55 14.28
CA LEU A 47 4.45 2.32 13.49
C LEU A 47 3.50 1.19 13.91
N ASP A 48 3.25 1.01 15.21
CA ASP A 48 2.35 -0.05 15.70
C ASP A 48 0.89 0.23 15.29
N GLN A 49 0.48 1.50 15.29
CA GLN A 49 -0.83 1.94 14.81
C GLN A 49 -0.98 1.70 13.31
N GLU A 50 0.06 1.90 12.50
CA GLU A 50 0.04 1.59 11.06
C GLU A 50 -0.19 0.09 10.83
N TYR A 51 0.46 -0.79 11.60
CA TYR A 51 0.21 -2.23 11.52
C TYR A 51 -1.24 -2.59 11.90
N GLN A 52 -1.79 -1.94 12.92
CA GLN A 52 -3.19 -2.14 13.32
C GLN A 52 -4.16 -1.65 12.24
N MET A 53 -3.88 -0.51 11.61
CA MET A 53 -4.67 0.03 10.52
C MET A 53 -4.58 -0.84 9.27
N GLN A 54 -3.40 -1.36 8.93
CA GLN A 54 -3.24 -2.31 7.84
C GLN A 54 -4.10 -3.57 8.08
N GLN A 55 -4.10 -4.10 9.31
CA GLN A 55 -4.92 -5.25 9.68
C GLN A 55 -6.42 -4.95 9.55
N SER A 56 -6.88 -3.78 9.99
CA SER A 56 -8.29 -3.41 9.88
C SER A 56 -8.73 -3.27 8.42
N TRP A 57 -7.91 -2.66 7.57
CA TRP A 57 -8.17 -2.59 6.12
C TRP A 57 -8.11 -3.97 5.46
N PHE A 58 -7.26 -4.86 5.98
CA PHE A 58 -7.21 -6.23 5.48
C PHE A 58 -8.54 -6.96 5.70
N GLU A 59 -9.16 -6.74 6.85
CA GLU A 59 -10.42 -7.35 7.28
C GLU A 59 -11.68 -6.68 6.69
N ASP A 60 -11.56 -5.45 6.19
CA ASP A 60 -12.65 -4.71 5.54
C ASP A 60 -13.08 -5.38 4.21
N ASP A 61 -14.35 -5.79 4.11
CA ASP A 61 -14.87 -6.50 2.93
C ASP A 61 -15.26 -5.57 1.78
N ASP A 62 -15.42 -4.27 2.04
CA ASP A 62 -15.82 -3.26 1.06
C ASP A 62 -14.63 -2.40 0.60
N LYS A 63 -13.42 -2.73 1.04
CA LYS A 63 -12.19 -2.01 0.69
C LYS A 63 -11.14 -2.91 0.04
N CYS A 64 -10.64 -2.44 -1.11
CA CYS A 64 -9.49 -3.01 -1.82
C CYS A 64 -8.40 -1.95 -1.98
N THR A 65 -7.37 -2.02 -1.14
CA THR A 65 -6.13 -1.25 -1.25
C THR A 65 -5.08 -1.99 -2.08
N PHE A 66 -4.46 -1.28 -3.01
CA PHE A 66 -3.32 -1.78 -3.77
C PHE A 66 -2.11 -0.86 -3.56
N ILE A 67 -0.93 -1.47 -3.53
CA ILE A 67 0.33 -0.76 -3.68
C ILE A 67 0.71 -0.75 -5.15
N LEU A 68 1.09 0.43 -5.65
CA LEU A 68 1.60 0.62 -6.99
C LEU A 68 3.10 0.40 -6.98
N LEU A 69 3.57 -0.50 -7.83
CA LEU A 69 4.98 -0.76 -8.09
C LEU A 69 5.37 -0.15 -9.44
N ASP A 70 6.61 0.33 -9.58
CA ASP A 70 7.16 0.66 -10.90
C ASP A 70 7.40 -0.63 -11.70
N ALA A 71 6.68 -0.78 -12.81
CA ALA A 71 6.76 -2.00 -13.64
C ALA A 71 8.14 -2.18 -14.29
N LYS A 72 8.93 -1.11 -14.43
CA LYS A 72 10.29 -1.21 -15.00
C LYS A 72 11.31 -1.75 -14.00
N SER A 73 11.13 -1.45 -12.72
CA SER A 73 12.03 -1.88 -11.65
C SER A 73 11.63 -3.20 -11.01
N TYR A 74 10.35 -3.58 -11.13
CA TYR A 74 9.83 -4.78 -10.50
C TYR A 74 10.23 -6.07 -11.25
N ASP A 75 10.94 -6.95 -10.55
CA ASP A 75 11.44 -8.24 -11.07
C ASP A 75 10.55 -9.44 -10.72
N GLY A 76 9.44 -9.22 -10.03
CA GLY A 76 8.53 -10.27 -9.56
C GLY A 76 8.80 -10.77 -8.14
N THR A 77 9.81 -10.23 -7.44
CA THR A 77 10.19 -10.71 -6.11
C THR A 77 10.31 -9.63 -5.03
N ASN A 78 10.63 -8.38 -5.39
CA ASN A 78 10.83 -7.30 -4.43
C ASN A 78 9.83 -6.15 -4.59
N ASP A 79 8.64 -6.32 -4.00
CA ASP A 79 7.58 -5.32 -4.02
C ASP A 79 7.99 -4.05 -3.25
N VAL A 80 8.59 -4.22 -2.07
CA VAL A 80 8.87 -3.11 -1.14
C VAL A 80 9.80 -2.08 -1.77
N GLU A 81 10.87 -2.49 -2.44
CA GLU A 81 11.77 -1.52 -3.08
C GLU A 81 11.10 -0.79 -4.25
N CYS A 82 10.21 -1.47 -4.96
CA CYS A 82 9.55 -0.96 -6.15
C CYS A 82 8.31 -0.10 -5.87
N MET A 83 7.86 0.02 -4.61
CA MET A 83 6.68 0.83 -4.26
C MET A 83 6.87 2.30 -4.67
N ILE A 84 5.88 2.83 -5.39
CA ILE A 84 5.81 4.22 -5.87
C ILE A 84 4.50 4.93 -5.52
N GLY A 85 3.53 4.24 -4.93
CA GLY A 85 2.29 4.82 -4.42
C GLY A 85 1.29 3.77 -3.95
N ASP A 86 0.08 4.20 -3.64
CA ASP A 86 -1.05 3.34 -3.30
C ASP A 86 -2.37 3.84 -3.91
N VAL A 87 -3.37 2.97 -3.97
CA VAL A 87 -4.74 3.32 -4.36
C VAL A 87 -5.74 2.53 -3.52
N ASN A 88 -6.79 3.22 -3.06
CA ASN A 88 -7.91 2.61 -2.36
C ASN A 88 -9.12 2.54 -3.30
N LEU A 89 -9.69 1.36 -3.44
CA LEU A 89 -10.91 1.09 -4.21
C LEU A 89 -12.02 0.68 -3.25
N PHE A 90 -13.21 1.26 -3.46
CA PHE A 90 -14.45 1.01 -2.71
C PHE A 90 -15.54 0.56 -3.68
#